data_AF-A0A3C1I2S6-F1
#
_entry.id   AF-A0A3C1I2S6-F1
#
_cell.length_a   1.000
_cell.length_b   1.000
_cell.length_c   1.000
_cell.angle_alpha   90.00
_cell.angle_beta   90.00
_cell.angle_gamma   90.00
#
_symmetry.space_group_name_H-M   'P 1'
#
loop_
_entity.id
_entity.type
_entity.pdbx_description
1 polymer ?
#
loop_
_entity_poly.entity_id
_entity_poly.type
_entity_poly.pdbx_seq_one_letter_code
_entity_poly.pdbx_strand_id
1 'polypeptide(L)'
;MKNIKLLAIAPYNGLKDLILEEAKARNNLDVEVHVADMLEGVELVKTLQNKDFDCIISRAGTAELIREVTDIPVIDIKISIIDMISAIKLAENYSGSYAVVGFRSITEKAEIVRELNDYSIDIQTINSLLEIEGYLTDLKMKGVSLIVGDVITSSKARELGLNTILVTSGKESVKNAFDEVVNLLKLLVIFDQKNILIKKIMDYSDMEYIAFNKERKVVLTNIKTKRQYFTDFAKEIVDQLFKEKECEIIKEMDNSLTLIRGKLFESNEEVYACFYFRAIKPSTKLADPAITFLNVFDESKTNLETIPTNNKQLLKVIKDVKSYSNATNPLLLIGEIGTGKDFLAHAIYKNGPYQKSPLIVIDAKYMDEKKWLNLINKDNSFLTESNITIYMKNLQMLNEACQQLLESYFINTYIHKRNRFIFSFVNGYSDVFDKGPFLQFIRNELGAFPLVMPTLNDRKEDISSLTSLFMSELILKYGKQVIGLEPKALQLLQEFKWTNHIDQLKRIIEECIILTDTYFISEESVQSVLANERFPTANTTTYLDLQKPLDEINKDIINLVLSEEGFNQSKAAERLGISRSTLWRKLK
;
A
#
# COMPACT_ATOMS: atom_id res chain seq x y z
N MET A 1 2.33 -13.77 42.76
CA MET A 1 2.76 -12.55 42.05
C MET A 1 4.27 -12.59 41.97
N LYS A 2 4.86 -12.18 40.85
CA LYS A 2 6.32 -12.06 40.72
C LYS A 2 6.82 -11.10 41.82
N ASN A 3 7.95 -11.38 42.47
CA ASN A 3 8.57 -10.41 43.39
C ASN A 3 8.97 -9.18 42.58
N ILE A 4 8.49 -8.01 43.00
CA ILE A 4 8.82 -6.73 42.35
C ILE A 4 10.20 -6.33 42.86
N LYS A 5 11.16 -6.16 41.95
CA LYS A 5 12.50 -5.66 42.27
C LYS A 5 12.51 -4.14 42.21
N LEU A 6 12.83 -3.51 43.32
CA LEU A 6 12.77 -2.06 43.46
C LEU A 6 14.12 -1.50 43.89
N LEU A 7 14.57 -0.46 43.20
CA LEU A 7 15.70 0.34 43.62
C LEU A 7 15.19 1.58 44.35
N ALA A 8 15.59 1.77 45.60
CA ALA A 8 15.25 2.96 46.37
C ALA A 8 16.50 3.82 46.59
N ILE A 9 16.42 5.09 46.19
CA ILE A 9 17.49 6.07 46.38
C ILE A 9 17.00 7.11 47.38
N ALA A 10 17.52 7.02 48.60
CA ALA A 10 17.15 7.87 49.72
C ALA A 10 18.16 9.02 49.88
N PRO A 11 17.73 10.30 49.86
CA PRO A 11 18.66 11.44 50.02
C PRO A 11 19.28 11.54 51.42
N TYR A 12 18.75 10.82 52.41
CA TYR A 12 19.23 10.84 53.79
C TYR A 12 18.94 9.52 54.50
N ASN A 13 19.74 9.20 55.53
CA ASN A 13 19.67 7.93 56.25
C ASN A 13 18.28 7.61 56.85
N GLY A 14 17.61 8.61 57.44
CA GLY A 14 16.29 8.41 58.03
C GLY A 14 15.22 7.92 57.03
N LEU A 15 15.31 8.34 55.75
CA LEU A 15 14.39 7.84 54.73
C LEU A 15 14.74 6.41 54.33
N LYS A 16 16.03 6.07 54.26
CA LYS A 16 16.47 4.69 54.02
C LYS A 16 15.90 3.74 55.08
N ASP A 17 15.98 4.11 56.35
CA ASP A 17 15.48 3.27 57.44
C ASP A 17 13.96 3.08 57.37
N LEU A 18 13.22 4.16 57.08
CA LEU A 18 11.76 4.10 56.86
C LEU A 18 11.38 3.21 55.67
N ILE A 19 12.11 3.32 54.55
CA ILE A 19 11.90 2.47 53.36
C ILE A 19 12.16 1.00 53.71
N LEU A 20 13.25 0.70 54.43
CA LEU A 20 13.56 -0.66 54.86
C LEU A 20 12.54 -1.23 55.84
N GLU A 21 12.02 -0.42 56.76
CA GLU A 21 10.97 -0.81 57.70
C GLU A 21 9.67 -1.13 56.95
N GLU A 22 9.22 -0.23 56.07
CA GLU A 22 8.00 -0.41 55.28
C GLU A 22 8.13 -1.53 54.24
N ALA A 23 9.33 -1.78 53.71
CA ALA A 23 9.59 -2.90 52.82
C ALA A 23 9.41 -4.24 53.53
N LYS A 24 9.88 -4.38 54.79
CA LYS A 24 9.68 -5.60 55.60
C LYS A 24 8.21 -5.92 55.86
N ALA A 25 7.35 -4.91 55.88
CA ALA A 25 5.91 -5.10 56.04
C ALA A 25 5.22 -5.67 54.78
N ARG A 26 5.92 -5.76 53.64
CA ARG A 26 5.37 -6.22 52.36
C ARG A 26 6.15 -7.41 51.79
N ASN A 27 5.51 -8.58 51.74
CA ASN A 27 6.14 -9.84 51.31
C ASN A 27 6.48 -9.94 49.81
N ASN A 28 5.96 -9.03 48.97
CA ASN A 28 6.06 -9.11 47.51
C ASN A 28 7.02 -8.08 46.89
N LEU A 29 7.80 -7.37 47.71
CA LEU A 29 8.76 -6.35 47.28
C LEU A 29 10.17 -6.77 47.69
N ASP A 30 11.07 -6.82 46.72
CA ASP A 30 12.51 -6.99 46.90
C ASP A 30 13.16 -5.61 46.70
N VAL A 31 13.54 -4.96 47.80
CA VAL A 31 13.96 -3.55 47.80
C VAL A 31 15.45 -3.43 48.09
N GLU A 32 16.22 -2.90 47.13
CA GLU A 32 17.62 -2.50 47.31
C GLU A 32 17.66 -0.99 47.60
N VAL A 33 18.17 -0.58 48.78
CA VAL A 33 18.17 0.83 49.21
C VAL A 33 19.59 1.39 49.28
N HIS A 34 19.82 2.50 48.58
CA HIS A 34 21.08 3.27 48.61
C HIS A 34 20.84 4.69 49.12
N VAL A 35 21.85 5.26 49.77
CA VAL A 35 21.83 6.66 50.22
C VAL A 35 22.63 7.48 49.22
N ALA A 36 21.96 8.38 48.52
CA ALA A 36 22.55 9.30 47.56
C ALA A 36 21.56 10.43 47.29
N ASP A 37 22.04 11.65 47.09
CA ASP A 37 21.22 12.80 46.75
C ASP A 37 21.61 13.38 45.37
N MET A 38 20.63 14.00 44.70
CA MET A 38 20.83 14.78 43.47
C MET A 38 21.69 14.05 42.42
N LEU A 39 22.87 14.57 42.11
CA LEU A 39 23.79 14.04 41.10
C LEU A 39 24.40 12.69 41.50
N GLU A 40 24.64 12.46 42.79
CA GLU A 40 25.15 11.17 43.28
C GLU A 40 24.13 10.06 42.99
N GLY A 41 22.84 10.36 43.14
CA GLY A 41 21.75 9.44 42.79
C GLY A 41 21.74 9.10 41.30
N VAL A 42 21.98 10.08 40.43
CA VAL A 42 22.07 9.90 38.97
C VAL A 42 23.27 9.02 38.59
N GLU A 43 24.44 9.24 39.17
CA GLU A 43 25.64 8.41 38.94
C GLU A 43 25.42 6.97 39.40
N LEU A 44 24.75 6.78 40.53
CA LEU A 44 24.41 5.46 41.05
C LEU A 44 23.44 4.71 40.11
N VAL A 45 22.45 5.38 39.53
CA VAL A 45 21.56 4.76 38.53
C VAL A 45 22.32 4.40 37.25
N LYS A 46 23.20 5.29 36.76
CA LYS A 46 24.02 5.02 35.56
C LYS A 46 24.95 3.81 35.74
N THR A 47 25.55 3.66 36.92
CA THR A 47 26.42 2.50 37.22
C THR A 47 25.62 1.20 37.40
N LEU A 48 24.39 1.29 37.88
CA LEU A 48 23.49 0.14 38.12
C LEU A 48 22.57 -0.21 36.94
N GLN A 49 22.65 0.49 35.80
CA GLN A 49 21.78 0.27 34.62
C GLN A 49 21.76 -1.19 34.12
N ASN A 50 22.76 -2.01 34.46
CA ASN A 50 22.82 -3.44 34.11
C ASN A 50 22.05 -4.39 35.06
N LYS A 51 21.42 -3.87 36.13
CA LYS A 51 20.58 -4.68 37.04
C LYS A 51 19.09 -4.56 36.64
N ASP A 52 18.42 -5.71 36.51
CA ASP A 52 16.96 -5.81 36.28
C ASP A 52 16.17 -5.30 37.50
N PHE A 53 15.89 -4.01 37.55
CA PHE A 53 14.92 -3.40 38.47
C PHE A 53 13.62 -3.07 37.72
N ASP A 54 12.47 -3.35 38.34
CA ASP A 54 11.15 -3.08 37.75
C ASP A 54 10.74 -1.60 37.92
N CYS A 55 11.23 -0.93 38.96
CA CYS A 55 10.88 0.45 39.28
C CYS A 55 11.93 1.10 40.21
N ILE A 56 12.06 2.43 40.14
CA ILE A 56 12.90 3.23 41.03
C ILE A 56 12.02 4.12 41.91
N ILE A 57 12.32 4.21 43.21
CA ILE A 57 11.71 5.19 44.11
C ILE A 57 12.80 6.16 44.60
N SER A 58 12.52 7.45 44.55
CA SER A 58 13.35 8.47 45.19
C SER A 58 12.49 9.64 45.67
N ARG A 59 13.09 10.80 45.95
CA ARG A 59 12.40 11.96 46.54
C ARG A 59 12.75 13.26 45.82
N ALA A 60 11.73 14.05 45.50
CA ALA A 60 11.81 15.41 44.99
C ALA A 60 12.83 15.55 43.84
N GLY A 61 13.74 16.53 43.93
CA GLY A 61 14.72 16.80 42.87
C GLY A 61 15.62 15.62 42.50
N THR A 62 15.88 14.69 43.43
CA THR A 62 16.65 13.47 43.10
C THR A 62 15.84 12.54 42.19
N ALA A 63 14.53 12.39 42.43
CA ALA A 63 13.65 11.59 41.57
C ALA A 63 13.47 12.20 40.17
N GLU A 64 13.40 13.53 40.09
CA GLU A 64 13.28 14.26 38.82
C GLU A 64 14.53 14.08 37.96
N LEU A 65 15.73 14.29 38.54
CA LEU A 65 17.00 14.11 37.84
C LEU A 65 17.23 12.65 37.37
N ILE A 66 16.80 11.67 38.17
CA ILE A 66 16.90 10.26 37.79
C ILE A 66 15.98 9.95 36.58
N ARG A 67 14.79 10.56 36.51
CA ARG A 67 13.82 10.33 35.44
C ARG A 67 14.34 10.75 34.07
N GLU A 68 15.23 11.74 34.01
CA GLU A 68 15.81 12.20 32.75
C GLU A 68 16.87 11.26 32.16
N VAL A 69 17.40 10.33 32.97
CA VAL A 69 18.55 9.48 32.59
C VAL A 69 18.24 7.98 32.46
N THR A 70 16.99 7.57 32.71
CA THR A 70 16.59 6.16 32.71
C THR A 70 15.22 5.93 32.09
N ASP A 71 15.07 4.78 31.41
CA ASP A 71 13.79 4.30 30.88
C ASP A 71 12.97 3.52 31.92
N ILE A 72 13.55 3.20 33.07
CA ILE A 72 12.87 2.52 34.18
C ILE A 72 11.91 3.54 34.84
N PRO A 73 10.65 3.17 35.13
CA PRO A 73 9.71 4.09 35.76
C PRO A 73 10.22 4.56 37.14
N VAL A 74 10.12 5.88 37.39
CA VAL A 74 10.58 6.53 38.62
C VAL A 74 9.42 7.17 39.38
N ILE A 75 9.18 6.69 40.61
CA ILE A 75 8.15 7.22 41.52
C ILE A 75 8.78 8.14 42.57
N ASP A 76 8.14 9.29 42.78
CA ASP A 76 8.54 10.29 43.76
C ASP A 76 7.80 10.10 45.09
N ILE A 77 8.55 10.02 46.20
CA ILE A 77 8.01 10.03 47.56
C ILE A 77 7.58 11.47 47.90
N LYS A 78 6.34 11.78 47.53
CA LYS A 78 5.72 13.08 47.81
C LYS A 78 5.56 13.31 49.32
N ILE A 79 5.98 14.48 49.77
CA ILE A 79 5.78 14.97 51.14
C ILE A 79 4.27 15.06 51.42
N SER A 80 3.80 14.58 52.56
CA SER A 80 2.40 14.70 52.98
C SER A 80 2.13 16.03 53.72
N ILE A 81 0.86 16.37 53.92
CA ILE A 81 0.50 17.51 54.79
C ILE A 81 0.92 17.24 56.24
N ILE A 82 0.85 15.98 56.69
CA ILE A 82 1.24 15.58 58.05
C ILE A 82 2.75 15.77 58.27
N ASP A 83 3.56 15.50 57.25
CA ASP A 83 5.01 15.75 57.28
C ASP A 83 5.31 17.24 57.48
N MET A 84 4.58 18.11 56.77
CA MET A 84 4.69 19.57 56.90
C MET A 84 4.25 20.05 58.27
N ILE A 85 3.11 19.56 58.78
CA ILE A 85 2.63 19.90 60.12
C ILE A 85 3.66 19.48 61.18
N SER A 86 4.26 18.30 61.03
CA SER A 86 5.28 17.80 61.96
C SER A 86 6.52 18.69 61.96
N ALA A 87 7.00 19.11 60.79
CA ALA A 87 8.14 20.02 60.67
C ALA A 87 7.83 21.41 61.26
N ILE A 88 6.64 21.97 61.00
CA ILE A 88 6.21 23.27 61.54
C ILE A 88 6.06 23.20 63.06
N LYS A 89 5.42 22.17 63.62
CA LYS A 89 5.30 21.98 65.07
C LYS A 89 6.67 21.88 65.78
N LEU A 90 7.65 21.26 65.13
CA LEU A 90 9.02 21.24 65.65
C LEU A 90 9.64 22.65 65.64
N ALA A 91 9.35 23.45 64.61
CA ALA A 91 9.81 24.83 64.51
C ALA A 91 9.13 25.76 65.53
N GLU A 92 7.87 25.53 65.89
CA GLU A 92 7.17 26.31 66.93
C GLU A 92 7.78 26.17 68.33
N ASN A 93 8.38 25.01 68.62
CA ASN A 93 9.09 24.78 69.88
C ASN A 93 10.45 25.53 69.95
N TYR A 94 10.87 26.18 68.85
CA TYR A 94 12.08 26.96 68.79
C TYR A 94 11.84 28.40 69.27
N SER A 95 12.73 28.91 70.11
CA SER A 95 12.56 30.22 70.75
C SER A 95 12.83 31.42 69.84
N GLY A 96 13.45 31.21 68.67
CA GLY A 96 13.76 32.25 67.68
C GLY A 96 12.74 32.31 66.54
N SER A 97 12.82 33.36 65.71
CA SER A 97 11.99 33.47 64.50
C SER A 97 12.42 32.44 63.46
N TYR A 98 11.43 31.84 62.81
CA TYR A 98 11.62 30.84 61.78
C TYR A 98 10.87 31.21 60.50
N ALA A 99 11.38 30.72 59.37
CA ALA A 99 10.74 30.86 58.06
C ALA A 99 10.73 29.51 57.33
N VAL A 100 9.70 29.28 56.52
CA VAL A 100 9.61 28.12 55.63
C VAL A 100 10.12 28.54 54.27
N VAL A 101 11.15 27.85 53.77
CA VAL A 101 11.81 28.17 52.51
C VAL A 101 11.92 26.90 51.68
N GLY A 102 11.43 26.94 50.44
CA GLY A 102 11.49 25.77 49.56
C GLY A 102 10.93 26.05 48.18
N PHE A 103 11.00 25.03 47.33
CA PHE A 103 10.32 25.05 46.04
C PHE A 103 8.81 24.99 46.19
N ARG A 104 8.09 25.33 45.11
CA ARG A 104 6.63 25.41 45.05
C ARG A 104 5.91 24.18 45.63
N SER A 105 6.44 22.97 45.42
CA SER A 105 5.87 21.71 45.94
C SER A 105 5.84 21.59 47.46
N ILE A 106 6.65 22.39 48.16
CA ILE A 106 6.74 22.47 49.63
C ILE A 106 5.98 23.68 50.14
N THR A 107 6.14 24.85 49.49
CA THR A 107 5.48 26.08 49.93
C THR A 107 3.97 26.03 49.74
N GLU A 108 3.45 25.38 48.69
CA GLU A 108 2.00 25.14 48.54
C GLU A 108 1.42 24.35 49.72
N LYS A 109 2.16 23.36 50.24
CA LYS A 109 1.72 22.59 51.41
C LYS A 109 1.86 23.37 52.70
N ALA A 110 2.92 24.18 52.82
CA ALA A 110 3.12 25.07 53.95
C ALA A 110 1.98 26.11 54.03
N GLU A 111 1.55 26.64 52.88
CA GLU A 111 0.43 27.58 52.78
C GLU A 111 -0.89 26.96 53.25
N ILE A 112 -1.19 25.73 52.81
CA ILE A 112 -2.36 24.99 53.31
C ILE A 112 -2.30 24.83 54.83
N VAL A 113 -1.13 24.49 55.39
CA VAL A 113 -0.96 24.36 56.85
C VAL A 113 -1.11 25.70 57.57
N ARG A 114 -0.65 26.80 56.94
CA ARG A 114 -0.78 28.17 57.45
C ARG A 114 -2.25 28.58 57.54
N GLU A 115 -3.02 28.37 56.47
CA GLU A 115 -4.45 28.68 56.40
C GLU A 115 -5.28 27.87 57.41
N LEU A 116 -4.96 26.58 57.57
CA LEU A 116 -5.75 25.68 58.43
C LEU A 116 -5.57 25.94 59.93
N ASN A 117 -4.46 26.56 60.35
CA ASN A 117 -4.11 26.73 61.76
C ASN A 117 -3.89 28.20 62.18
N ASP A 118 -4.18 29.16 61.30
CA ASP A 118 -4.02 30.62 61.53
C ASP A 118 -2.59 31.01 61.99
N TYR A 119 -1.59 30.36 61.39
CA TYR A 119 -0.19 30.58 61.74
C TYR A 119 0.39 31.84 61.08
N SER A 120 1.14 32.64 61.82
CA SER A 120 1.92 33.77 61.30
C SER A 120 3.31 33.33 60.81
N ILE A 121 3.36 32.47 59.79
CA ILE A 121 4.61 31.93 59.22
C ILE A 121 5.02 32.72 57.98
N ASP A 122 6.29 33.13 57.92
CA ASP A 122 6.91 33.67 56.70
C ASP A 122 7.27 32.50 55.77
N ILE A 123 6.64 32.46 54.59
CA ILE A 123 6.80 31.40 53.58
C ILE A 123 7.43 32.04 52.35
N GLN A 124 8.61 31.55 51.94
CA GLN A 124 9.33 32.03 50.76
C GLN A 124 9.45 30.91 49.73
N THR A 125 8.95 31.17 48.52
CA THR A 125 9.01 30.21 47.41
C THR A 125 10.22 30.49 46.53
N ILE A 126 11.02 29.45 46.30
CA ILE A 126 12.19 29.47 45.41
C ILE A 126 11.81 28.92 44.05
N ASN A 127 12.23 29.60 42.98
CA ASN A 127 12.05 29.14 41.60
C ASN A 127 13.37 28.64 40.97
N SER A 128 14.52 29.07 41.48
CA SER A 128 15.84 28.69 40.96
C SER A 128 16.87 28.47 42.07
N LEU A 129 17.77 27.51 41.87
CA LEU A 129 18.88 27.20 42.79
C LEU A 129 19.82 28.39 43.05
N LEU A 130 19.95 29.30 42.07
CA LEU A 130 20.82 30.48 42.16
C LEU A 130 20.26 31.55 43.11
N GLU A 131 18.95 31.55 43.37
CA GLU A 131 18.28 32.56 44.20
C GLU A 131 18.36 32.23 45.70
N ILE A 132 18.67 30.98 46.03
CA ILE A 132 18.61 30.45 47.40
C ILE A 132 19.52 31.23 48.35
N GLU A 133 20.78 31.47 47.98
CA GLU A 133 21.74 32.14 48.85
C GLU A 133 21.31 33.58 49.18
N GLY A 134 20.81 34.32 48.18
CA GLY A 134 20.33 35.69 48.36
C GLY A 134 19.15 35.77 49.34
N TYR A 135 18.14 34.92 49.16
CA TYR A 135 16.98 34.88 50.06
C TYR A 135 17.35 34.48 51.49
N LEU A 136 18.25 33.50 51.67
CA LEU A 136 18.70 33.07 52.99
C LEU A 136 19.50 34.17 53.70
N THR A 137 20.33 34.94 52.98
CA THR A 137 21.02 36.10 53.57
C THR A 137 20.07 37.21 53.97
N ASP A 138 19.03 37.48 53.18
CA ASP A 138 18.01 38.49 53.51
C ASP A 138 17.21 38.11 54.76
N LEU A 139 16.84 36.83 54.88
CA LEU A 139 16.14 36.31 56.07
C LEU A 139 17.03 36.39 57.32
N LYS A 140 18.32 36.11 57.18
CA LYS A 140 19.29 36.26 58.28
C LYS A 140 19.41 37.72 58.73
N MET A 141 19.42 38.68 57.80
CA MET A 141 19.44 40.11 58.13
C MET A 141 18.14 40.58 58.81
N LYS A 142 17.00 39.98 58.46
CA LYS A 142 15.69 40.21 59.12
C LYS A 142 15.59 39.55 60.51
N GLY A 143 16.63 38.84 60.96
CA GLY A 143 16.71 38.23 62.29
C GLY A 143 16.16 36.81 62.38
N VAL A 144 15.82 36.17 61.26
CA VAL A 144 15.43 34.75 61.21
C VAL A 144 16.63 33.88 61.55
N SER A 145 16.47 32.97 62.51
CA SER A 145 17.54 32.09 62.99
C SER A 145 17.30 30.61 62.71
N LEU A 146 16.10 30.24 62.24
CA LEU A 146 15.72 28.87 61.88
C LEU A 146 15.03 28.83 60.50
N ILE A 147 15.44 27.89 59.65
CA ILE A 147 14.82 27.64 58.34
C ILE A 147 14.21 26.24 58.32
N VAL A 148 12.95 26.16 57.88
CA VAL A 148 12.28 24.89 57.59
C VAL A 148 12.25 24.68 56.08
N GLY A 149 12.82 23.59 55.58
CA GLY A 149 12.97 23.42 54.12
C GLY A 149 13.30 22.00 53.68
N ASP A 150 13.62 21.85 52.40
CA ASP A 150 14.13 20.61 51.80
C ASP A 150 15.63 20.39 52.07
N VAL A 151 16.19 19.34 51.46
CA VAL A 151 17.60 18.96 51.63
C VAL A 151 18.53 20.07 51.12
N ILE A 152 18.19 20.68 49.98
CA ILE A 152 19.02 21.69 49.32
C ILE A 152 19.04 22.99 50.13
N THR A 153 17.86 23.51 50.47
CA THR A 153 17.71 24.72 51.28
C THR A 153 18.30 24.53 52.68
N SER A 154 18.13 23.34 53.29
CA SER A 154 18.73 23.02 54.58
C SER A 154 20.25 22.95 54.52
N SER A 155 20.84 22.40 53.45
CA SER A 155 22.30 22.38 53.30
C SER A 155 22.86 23.79 53.19
N LYS A 156 22.27 24.62 52.31
CA LYS A 156 22.69 26.00 52.10
C LYS A 156 22.46 26.91 53.31
N ALA A 157 21.35 26.75 54.02
CA ALA A 157 21.10 27.48 55.26
C ALA A 157 22.14 27.15 56.34
N ARG A 158 22.56 25.88 56.44
CA ARG A 158 23.59 25.45 57.39
C ARG A 158 24.97 26.00 57.05
N GLU A 159 25.34 26.06 55.76
CA GLU A 159 26.57 26.73 55.28
C GLU A 159 26.61 28.20 55.70
N LEU A 160 25.47 28.88 55.70
CA LEU A 160 25.32 30.28 56.13
C LEU A 160 25.19 30.44 57.66
N GLY A 161 25.26 29.35 58.43
CA GLY A 161 25.19 29.36 59.90
C GLY A 161 23.78 29.55 60.48
N LEU A 162 22.74 29.28 59.70
CA LEU A 162 21.35 29.23 60.20
C LEU A 162 21.04 27.84 60.74
N ASN A 163 20.16 27.76 61.74
CA ASN A 163 19.61 26.48 62.17
C ASN A 163 18.60 25.98 61.14
N THR A 164 18.44 24.66 61.02
CA THR A 164 17.59 24.07 59.98
C THR A 164 16.75 22.93 60.52
N ILE A 165 15.46 22.90 60.17
CA ILE A 165 14.61 21.72 60.28
C ILE A 165 14.31 21.22 58.87
N LEU A 166 14.78 20.02 58.57
CA LEU A 166 14.47 19.35 57.31
C LEU A 166 13.03 18.83 57.36
N VAL A 167 12.23 19.17 56.36
CA VAL A 167 10.95 18.50 56.13
C VAL A 167 11.27 17.06 55.70
N THR A 168 10.95 16.09 56.56
CA THR A 168 11.18 14.66 56.33
C THR A 168 9.91 13.98 55.84
N SER A 169 10.05 12.94 55.02
CA SER A 169 8.90 12.14 54.58
C SER A 169 8.57 11.11 55.64
N GLY A 170 7.32 11.06 56.07
CA GLY A 170 6.84 10.11 57.05
C GLY A 170 6.52 8.74 56.47
N LYS A 171 6.15 7.82 57.37
CA LYS A 171 5.75 6.44 57.06
C LYS A 171 4.61 6.37 56.04
N GLU A 172 3.63 7.28 56.13
CA GLU A 172 2.51 7.37 55.19
C GLU A 172 2.95 7.71 53.76
N SER A 173 3.88 8.66 53.59
CA SER A 173 4.40 9.03 52.28
C SER A 173 5.15 7.88 51.60
N VAL A 174 5.96 7.14 52.36
CA VAL A 174 6.65 5.95 51.85
C VAL A 174 5.63 4.85 51.49
N LYS A 175 4.62 4.65 52.33
CA LYS A 175 3.56 3.67 52.08
C LYS A 175 2.79 3.98 50.79
N ASN A 176 2.42 5.24 50.58
CA ASN A 176 1.71 5.71 49.39
C ASN A 176 2.56 5.52 48.12
N ALA A 177 3.86 5.85 48.18
CA ALA A 177 4.77 5.63 47.06
C ALA A 177 4.86 4.14 46.68
N PHE A 178 4.94 3.24 47.67
CA PHE A 178 4.92 1.80 47.40
C PHE A 178 3.58 1.32 46.82
N ASP A 179 2.44 1.85 47.27
CA ASP A 179 1.13 1.50 46.69
C ASP A 179 1.02 2.01 45.24
N GLU A 180 1.57 3.19 44.94
CA GLU A 180 1.67 3.74 43.59
C GLU A 180 2.52 2.83 42.67
N VAL A 181 3.66 2.32 43.16
CA VAL A 181 4.50 1.36 42.43
C VAL A 181 3.73 0.10 42.08
N VAL A 182 3.06 -0.49 43.07
CA VAL A 182 2.31 -1.74 42.87
C VAL A 182 1.18 -1.52 41.85
N ASN A 183 0.49 -0.39 41.91
CA ASN A 183 -0.58 -0.07 40.96
C ASN A 183 -0.04 0.18 39.54
N LEU A 184 1.05 0.94 39.41
CA LEU A 184 1.70 1.18 38.12
C LEU A 184 2.16 -0.12 37.46
N LEU A 185 2.86 -0.99 38.21
CA LEU A 185 3.35 -2.26 37.69
C LEU A 185 2.22 -3.22 37.34
N LYS A 186 1.12 -3.25 38.12
CA LYS A 186 -0.08 -4.02 37.76
C LYS A 186 -0.67 -3.55 36.43
N LEU A 187 -0.78 -2.24 36.21
CA LEU A 187 -1.26 -1.68 34.96
C LEU A 187 -0.34 -2.06 33.80
N LEU A 188 0.97 -1.90 33.95
CA LEU A 188 1.96 -2.27 32.93
C LEU A 188 1.88 -3.76 32.55
N VAL A 189 1.71 -4.66 33.53
CA VAL A 189 1.52 -6.09 33.27
C VAL A 189 0.24 -6.36 32.48
N ILE A 190 -0.86 -5.70 32.80
CA ILE A 190 -2.13 -5.84 32.05
C ILE A 190 -1.95 -5.37 30.61
N PHE A 191 -1.28 -4.23 30.40
CA PHE A 191 -0.99 -3.71 29.06
C PHE A 191 -0.09 -4.66 28.27
N ASP A 192 0.97 -5.19 28.90
CA ASP A 192 1.87 -6.14 28.25
C ASP A 192 1.16 -7.44 27.88
N GLN A 193 0.35 -7.99 28.78
CA GLN A 193 -0.47 -9.18 28.51
C GLN A 193 -1.42 -8.95 27.33
N LYS A 194 -2.07 -7.79 27.27
CA LYS A 194 -2.95 -7.42 26.15
C LYS A 194 -2.16 -7.29 24.84
N ASN A 195 -0.99 -6.65 24.87
CA ASN A 195 -0.13 -6.50 23.69
C ASN A 195 0.42 -7.83 23.19
N ILE A 196 0.82 -8.74 24.09
CA ILE A 196 1.23 -10.10 23.76
C ILE A 196 0.06 -10.87 23.14
N LEU A 197 -1.14 -10.75 23.70
CA LEU A 197 -2.33 -11.39 23.15
C LEU A 197 -2.63 -10.90 21.73
N ILE A 198 -2.59 -9.58 21.50
CA ILE A 198 -2.76 -8.98 20.17
C ILE A 198 -1.70 -9.51 19.20
N LYS A 199 -0.43 -9.54 19.59
CA LYS A 199 0.66 -10.10 18.77
C LYS A 199 0.41 -11.56 18.42
N LYS A 200 -0.02 -12.38 19.37
CA LYS A 200 -0.34 -13.81 19.14
C LYS A 200 -1.53 -14.00 18.19
N ILE A 201 -2.58 -13.18 18.32
CA ILE A 201 -3.74 -13.22 17.40
C ILE A 201 -3.31 -12.85 15.98
N MET A 202 -2.46 -11.83 15.84
CA MET A 202 -1.92 -11.41 14.54
C MET A 202 -0.95 -12.44 13.94
N ASP A 203 -0.18 -13.15 14.75
CA ASP A 203 0.69 -14.23 14.28
C ASP A 203 -0.12 -15.44 13.77
N TYR A 204 -1.35 -15.64 14.26
CA TYR A 204 -2.23 -16.73 13.82
C TYR A 204 -3.00 -16.42 12.53
N SER A 205 -3.12 -15.15 12.14
CA SER A 205 -3.93 -14.75 10.98
C SER A 205 -3.23 -14.93 9.63
N ASP A 206 -2.04 -15.56 9.59
CA ASP A 206 -1.17 -15.71 8.41
C ASP A 206 -0.90 -14.39 7.66
N MET A 207 -1.09 -13.25 8.34
CA MET A 207 -0.93 -11.90 7.78
C MET A 207 0.42 -11.35 8.18
N GLU A 208 1.28 -11.10 7.20
CA GLU A 208 2.57 -10.45 7.42
C GLU A 208 2.40 -8.93 7.33
N TYR A 209 3.04 -8.16 8.20
CA TYR A 209 2.95 -6.70 8.18
C TYR A 209 4.24 -6.00 8.59
N ILE A 210 4.41 -4.78 8.07
CA ILE A 210 5.49 -3.85 8.44
C ILE A 210 4.90 -2.45 8.58
N ALA A 211 5.21 -1.78 9.69
CA ALA A 211 4.86 -0.38 9.94
C ALA A 211 6.13 0.48 10.01
N PHE A 212 6.11 1.61 9.30
CA PHE A 212 7.19 2.60 9.27
C PHE A 212 6.74 3.92 9.89
N ASN A 213 7.65 4.62 10.57
CA ASN A 213 7.45 6.02 10.94
C ASN A 213 7.81 6.98 9.78
N LYS A 214 7.63 8.30 9.98
CA LYS A 214 8.00 9.34 9.01
C LYS A 214 9.50 9.30 8.60
N GLU A 215 10.38 8.77 9.45
CA GLU A 215 11.83 8.63 9.19
C GLU A 215 12.19 7.34 8.45
N ARG A 216 11.22 6.55 7.97
CA ARG A 216 11.41 5.24 7.34
C ARG A 216 12.05 4.18 8.23
N LYS A 217 11.98 4.35 9.55
CA LYS A 217 12.36 3.33 10.52
C LYS A 217 11.19 2.40 10.77
N VAL A 218 11.48 1.10 10.83
CA VAL A 218 10.48 0.08 11.15
C VAL A 218 10.13 0.20 12.64
N VAL A 219 8.88 0.54 12.92
CA VAL A 219 8.34 0.64 14.29
C VAL A 219 7.81 -0.72 14.74
N LEU A 220 7.15 -1.45 13.84
CA LEU A 220 6.52 -2.72 14.15
C LEU A 220 6.56 -3.66 12.94
N THR A 221 6.80 -4.94 13.18
CA THR A 221 6.64 -5.99 12.16
C THR A 221 6.50 -7.35 12.82
N ASN A 222 5.76 -8.25 12.18
CA ASN A 222 5.69 -9.66 12.54
C ASN A 222 6.39 -10.59 11.52
N ILE A 223 7.08 -10.03 10.52
CA ILE A 223 7.78 -10.82 9.51
C ILE A 223 9.04 -11.45 10.11
N LYS A 224 9.03 -12.78 10.22
CA LYS A 224 10.13 -13.57 10.81
C LYS A 224 11.13 -14.01 9.74
N THR A 225 10.67 -14.36 8.55
CA THR A 225 11.48 -14.93 7.46
C THR A 225 11.74 -13.88 6.39
N LYS A 226 12.98 -13.79 5.87
CA LYS A 226 13.36 -12.87 4.76
C LYS A 226 12.96 -11.41 4.99
N ARG A 227 12.89 -10.98 6.26
CA ARG A 227 12.46 -9.64 6.70
C ARG A 227 13.08 -8.51 5.89
N GLN A 228 14.36 -8.62 5.55
CA GLN A 228 15.10 -7.59 4.83
C GLN A 228 14.55 -7.37 3.41
N TYR A 229 14.23 -8.44 2.68
CA TYR A 229 13.66 -8.36 1.33
C TYR A 229 12.30 -7.63 1.30
N PHE A 230 11.40 -7.96 2.24
CA PHE A 230 10.11 -7.28 2.37
C PHE A 230 10.25 -5.83 2.85
N THR A 231 11.20 -5.58 3.75
CA THR A 231 11.46 -4.24 4.28
C THR A 231 12.02 -3.31 3.22
N ASP A 232 12.95 -3.79 2.38
CA ASP A 232 13.56 -3.00 1.33
C ASP A 232 12.53 -2.65 0.24
N PHE A 233 11.70 -3.61 -0.17
CA PHE A 233 10.59 -3.33 -1.09
C PHE A 233 9.58 -2.33 -0.50
N ALA A 234 9.19 -2.50 0.77
CA ALA A 234 8.26 -1.58 1.40
C ALA A 234 8.83 -0.15 1.46
N LYS A 235 10.13 0.00 1.76
CA LYS A 235 10.82 1.31 1.77
C LYS A 235 10.79 2.01 0.42
N GLU A 236 10.87 1.29 -0.70
CA GLU A 236 10.74 1.88 -2.04
C GLU A 236 9.37 2.54 -2.26
N ILE A 237 8.32 2.00 -1.61
CA ILE A 237 6.92 2.40 -1.84
C ILE A 237 6.38 3.31 -0.73
N VAL A 238 7.06 3.41 0.42
CA VAL A 238 6.67 4.27 1.55
C VAL A 238 6.37 5.71 1.08
N ASP A 239 7.23 6.29 0.25
CA ASP A 239 7.05 7.68 -0.23
C ASP A 239 5.80 7.84 -1.10
N GLN A 240 5.47 6.82 -1.90
CA GLN A 240 4.27 6.80 -2.72
C GLN A 240 3.03 6.61 -1.86
N LEU A 241 3.10 5.78 -0.82
CA LEU A 241 1.99 5.61 0.13
C LEU A 241 1.70 6.90 0.91
N PHE A 242 2.73 7.68 1.28
CA PHE A 242 2.54 8.99 1.88
C PHE A 242 1.80 9.98 0.96
N LYS A 243 1.91 9.84 -0.37
CA LYS A 243 1.19 10.66 -1.35
C LYS A 243 -0.25 10.17 -1.58
N GLU A 244 -0.43 8.87 -1.81
CA GLU A 244 -1.70 8.26 -2.24
C GLU A 244 -2.63 7.86 -1.07
N LYS A 245 -2.13 7.89 0.16
CA LYS A 245 -2.76 7.46 1.44
C LYS A 245 -3.06 5.97 1.59
N GLU A 246 -3.29 5.29 0.47
CA GLU A 246 -3.66 3.88 0.39
C GLU A 246 -3.29 3.32 -0.98
N CYS A 247 -2.83 2.07 -1.04
CA CYS A 247 -2.48 1.39 -2.29
C CYS A 247 -2.63 -0.12 -2.16
N GLU A 248 -2.99 -0.80 -3.25
CA GLU A 248 -2.88 -2.26 -3.36
C GLU A 248 -2.02 -2.66 -4.56
N ILE A 249 -1.13 -3.62 -4.35
CA ILE A 249 -0.14 -4.06 -5.35
C ILE A 249 -0.07 -5.58 -5.31
N ILE A 250 0.03 -6.22 -6.48
CA ILE A 250 0.39 -7.63 -6.58
C ILE A 250 1.79 -7.71 -7.18
N LYS A 251 2.73 -8.27 -6.43
CA LYS A 251 4.10 -8.46 -6.92
C LYS A 251 4.54 -9.89 -6.74
N GLU A 252 5.31 -10.38 -7.69
CA GLU A 252 6.04 -11.63 -7.53
C GLU A 252 7.11 -11.48 -6.45
N MET A 253 6.97 -12.25 -5.37
CA MET A 253 7.88 -12.29 -4.25
C MET A 253 8.07 -13.74 -3.82
N ASP A 254 9.33 -14.17 -3.76
CA ASP A 254 9.71 -15.48 -3.25
C ASP A 254 9.01 -16.68 -3.93
N ASN A 255 9.01 -16.70 -5.27
CA ASN A 255 8.33 -17.73 -6.08
C ASN A 255 6.82 -17.87 -5.78
N SER A 256 6.20 -16.80 -5.30
CA SER A 256 4.75 -16.69 -5.11
C SER A 256 4.28 -15.28 -5.48
N LEU A 257 3.00 -15.11 -5.75
CA LEU A 257 2.44 -13.76 -5.90
C LEU A 257 2.06 -13.27 -4.51
N THR A 258 2.41 -12.05 -4.15
CA THR A 258 2.04 -11.47 -2.86
C THR A 258 1.17 -10.25 -3.10
N LEU A 259 -0.02 -10.24 -2.49
CA LEU A 259 -0.86 -9.06 -2.38
C LEU A 259 -0.34 -8.19 -1.26
N ILE A 260 -0.08 -6.93 -1.58
CA ILE A 260 0.52 -5.94 -0.70
C ILE A 260 -0.46 -4.79 -0.57
N ARG A 261 -0.99 -4.59 0.63
CA ARG A 261 -1.91 -3.48 0.96
C ARG A 261 -1.18 -2.46 1.81
N GLY A 262 -1.04 -1.25 1.31
CA GLY A 262 -0.49 -0.11 2.03
C GLY A 262 -1.60 0.79 2.54
N LYS A 263 -1.53 1.22 3.80
CA LYS A 263 -2.43 2.23 4.37
C LYS A 263 -1.71 3.09 5.40
N LEU A 264 -2.01 4.39 5.40
CA LEU A 264 -1.56 5.31 6.44
C LEU A 264 -2.48 5.25 7.67
N PHE A 265 -1.88 5.24 8.85
CA PHE A 265 -2.55 5.34 10.14
C PHE A 265 -2.01 6.52 10.93
N GLU A 266 -2.89 7.26 11.59
CA GLU A 266 -2.52 8.38 12.47
C GLU A 266 -2.76 7.99 13.92
N SER A 267 -1.76 8.21 14.78
CA SER A 267 -1.87 7.99 16.23
C SER A 267 -0.98 8.99 16.97
N ASN A 268 -1.57 9.71 17.94
CA ASN A 268 -0.88 10.68 18.80
C ASN A 268 0.08 11.62 18.04
N GLU A 269 -0.42 12.26 16.97
CA GLU A 269 0.32 13.23 16.11
C GLU A 269 1.43 12.63 15.22
N GLU A 270 1.68 11.32 15.31
CA GLU A 270 2.54 10.59 14.39
C GLU A 270 1.73 9.89 13.29
N VAL A 271 2.35 9.79 12.11
CA VAL A 271 1.77 9.11 10.94
C VAL A 271 2.62 7.89 10.65
N TYR A 272 1.97 6.74 10.56
CA TYR A 272 2.59 5.46 10.30
C TYR A 272 2.15 4.91 8.94
N ALA A 273 3.12 4.50 8.14
CA ALA A 273 2.91 3.80 6.89
C ALA A 273 2.91 2.29 7.15
N CYS A 274 1.74 1.66 7.07
CA CYS A 274 1.57 0.24 7.33
C CYS A 274 1.36 -0.53 6.03
N PHE A 275 2.15 -1.58 5.83
CA PHE A 275 2.03 -2.52 4.72
C PHE A 275 1.64 -3.89 5.25
N TYR A 276 0.64 -4.51 4.61
CA TYR A 276 0.19 -5.87 4.85
C TYR A 276 0.53 -6.73 3.63
N PHE A 277 1.10 -7.90 3.87
CA PHE A 277 1.53 -8.86 2.86
C PHE A 277 0.73 -10.14 3.04
N ARG A 278 0.09 -10.59 1.96
CA ARG A 278 -0.64 -11.85 1.91
C ARG A 278 -0.18 -12.65 0.70
N ALA A 279 0.35 -13.84 0.93
CA ALA A 279 0.75 -14.74 -0.13
C ALA A 279 -0.49 -15.26 -0.90
N ILE A 280 -0.54 -14.94 -2.18
CA ILE A 280 -1.41 -15.54 -3.19
C ILE A 280 -0.63 -16.70 -3.81
N LYS A 281 -1.06 -17.95 -3.57
CA LYS A 281 -0.49 -19.08 -4.29
C LYS A 281 -0.99 -19.03 -5.74
N PRO A 282 -0.14 -18.78 -6.75
CA PRO A 282 -0.62 -18.73 -8.11
C PRO A 282 -1.21 -20.10 -8.49
N SER A 283 -2.34 -20.07 -9.17
CA SER A 283 -3.01 -21.26 -9.73
C SER A 283 -2.23 -21.85 -10.92
N THR A 284 -1.32 -21.06 -11.47
CA THR A 284 -0.52 -21.31 -12.68
C THR A 284 0.96 -21.02 -12.42
N LYS A 285 1.85 -21.38 -13.37
CA LYS A 285 3.26 -20.97 -13.28
C LYS A 285 3.36 -19.43 -13.32
N LEU A 286 4.33 -18.85 -12.63
CA LEU A 286 4.48 -17.38 -12.47
C LEU A 286 4.64 -16.59 -13.78
N ALA A 287 5.04 -17.27 -14.86
CA ALA A 287 5.13 -16.71 -16.22
C ALA A 287 4.07 -17.28 -17.19
N ASP A 288 2.86 -17.58 -16.71
CA ASP A 288 1.78 -18.06 -17.57
C ASP A 288 1.14 -16.88 -18.33
N PRO A 289 1.15 -16.86 -19.68
CA PRO A 289 0.53 -15.80 -20.46
C PRO A 289 -0.99 -15.71 -20.27
N ALA A 290 -1.61 -16.70 -19.60
CA ALA A 290 -3.03 -16.69 -19.31
C ALA A 290 -3.46 -15.62 -18.31
N ILE A 291 -2.58 -15.22 -17.36
CA ILE A 291 -2.93 -14.25 -16.32
C ILE A 291 -1.79 -13.23 -16.18
N THR A 292 -2.11 -11.96 -16.35
CA THR A 292 -1.16 -10.85 -16.19
C THR A 292 -1.68 -9.87 -15.16
N PHE A 293 -0.79 -9.34 -14.33
CA PHE A 293 -1.10 -8.34 -13.32
C PHE A 293 -0.49 -7.01 -13.72
N LEU A 294 -1.28 -5.94 -13.63
CA LEU A 294 -0.83 -4.58 -13.89
C LEU A 294 -1.08 -3.75 -12.64
N ASN A 295 0.00 -3.30 -12.03
CA ASN A 295 -0.03 -2.49 -10.82
C ASN A 295 -0.18 -1.01 -11.16
N VAL A 296 -0.67 -0.24 -10.19
CA VAL A 296 -0.83 1.23 -10.27
C VAL A 296 0.47 1.92 -10.66
N PHE A 297 1.61 1.36 -10.25
CA PHE A 297 2.94 1.91 -10.45
C PHE A 297 3.63 1.42 -11.75
N ASP A 298 3.03 0.48 -12.46
CA ASP A 298 3.59 0.01 -13.73
C ASP A 298 3.38 1.13 -14.77
N GLU A 299 4.49 1.70 -15.27
CA GLU A 299 4.48 2.79 -16.23
C GLU A 299 3.65 2.42 -17.47
N SER A 300 2.41 2.90 -17.52
CA SER A 300 1.63 2.93 -18.74
C SER A 300 1.23 4.38 -18.98
N LYS A 301 1.68 4.97 -20.09
CA LYS A 301 1.36 6.35 -20.50
C LYS A 301 -0.04 6.46 -21.13
N THR A 302 -0.99 5.68 -20.64
CA THR A 302 -2.31 5.56 -21.27
C THR A 302 -3.35 6.30 -20.43
N ASN A 303 -3.87 7.41 -20.97
CA ASN A 303 -4.94 8.17 -20.35
C ASN A 303 -6.10 8.36 -21.34
N LEU A 304 -7.34 8.22 -20.89
CA LEU A 304 -8.55 8.34 -21.73
C LEU A 304 -8.65 9.71 -22.43
N GLU A 305 -8.03 10.73 -21.85
CA GLU A 305 -7.99 12.10 -22.40
C GLU A 305 -6.97 12.27 -23.54
N THR A 306 -6.03 11.34 -23.68
CA THR A 306 -4.92 11.43 -24.65
C THR A 306 -5.17 10.62 -25.92
N ILE A 307 -6.35 10.02 -26.09
CA ILE A 307 -6.69 9.23 -27.29
C ILE A 307 -6.92 10.20 -28.46
N PRO A 308 -6.01 10.28 -29.46
CA PRO A 308 -6.21 11.19 -30.57
C PRO A 308 -7.24 10.58 -31.52
N THR A 309 -8.45 11.14 -31.52
CA THR A 309 -9.47 10.74 -32.50
C THR A 309 -10.36 11.90 -32.88
N ASN A 310 -10.60 12.03 -34.19
CA ASN A 310 -11.60 12.94 -34.74
C ASN A 310 -12.87 12.18 -35.17
N ASN A 311 -12.84 10.85 -35.10
CA ASN A 311 -13.94 10.02 -35.52
C ASN A 311 -15.14 10.10 -34.54
N LYS A 312 -16.31 10.45 -35.08
CA LYS A 312 -17.55 10.60 -34.30
C LYS A 312 -17.98 9.34 -33.54
N GLN A 313 -17.74 8.15 -34.10
CA GLN A 313 -18.11 6.89 -33.46
C GLN A 313 -17.20 6.59 -32.26
N LEU A 314 -15.88 6.76 -32.41
CA LEU A 314 -14.95 6.56 -31.30
C LEU A 314 -15.11 7.62 -30.21
N LEU A 315 -15.38 8.88 -30.58
CA LEU A 315 -15.71 9.94 -29.62
C LEU A 315 -16.97 9.61 -28.81
N LYS A 316 -17.98 9.00 -29.43
CA LYS A 316 -19.17 8.51 -28.71
C LYS A 316 -18.80 7.41 -27.72
N VAL A 317 -18.00 6.43 -28.13
CA VAL A 317 -17.52 5.35 -27.24
C VAL A 317 -16.74 5.93 -26.05
N ILE A 318 -15.84 6.89 -26.29
CA ILE A 318 -15.08 7.57 -25.23
C ILE A 318 -16.02 8.32 -24.28
N LYS A 319 -17.03 9.02 -24.81
CA LYS A 319 -18.02 9.73 -24.00
C LYS A 319 -18.85 8.76 -23.15
N ASP A 320 -19.31 7.66 -23.75
CA ASP A 320 -20.05 6.61 -23.06
C ASP A 320 -19.18 6.01 -21.94
N VAL A 321 -17.92 5.65 -22.24
CA VAL A 321 -16.95 5.18 -21.23
C VAL A 321 -16.77 6.17 -20.09
N LYS A 322 -16.67 7.48 -20.38
CA LYS A 322 -16.58 8.52 -19.34
C LYS A 322 -17.83 8.58 -18.47
N SER A 323 -19.02 8.45 -19.05
CA SER A 323 -20.27 8.40 -18.29
C SER A 323 -20.36 7.16 -17.39
N TYR A 324 -19.77 6.04 -17.82
CA TYR A 324 -19.71 4.79 -17.05
C TYR A 324 -18.41 4.62 -16.25
N SER A 325 -17.53 5.62 -16.20
CA SER A 325 -16.21 5.47 -15.58
C SER A 325 -16.31 5.21 -14.08
N ASN A 326 -17.24 5.88 -13.40
CA ASN A 326 -17.49 5.73 -11.97
C ASN A 326 -18.43 4.55 -11.63
N ALA A 327 -19.06 3.93 -12.63
CA ALA A 327 -19.92 2.78 -12.41
C ALA A 327 -19.09 1.49 -12.21
N THR A 328 -19.58 0.62 -11.32
CA THR A 328 -18.99 -0.71 -11.08
C THR A 328 -19.56 -1.78 -12.01
N ASN A 329 -20.61 -1.46 -12.77
CA ASN A 329 -21.23 -2.36 -13.73
C ASN A 329 -20.20 -2.94 -14.72
N PRO A 330 -20.36 -4.22 -15.11
CA PRO A 330 -19.52 -4.82 -16.12
C PRO A 330 -19.59 -4.08 -17.46
N LEU A 331 -18.48 -4.08 -18.20
CA LEU A 331 -18.39 -3.52 -19.55
C LEU A 331 -18.03 -4.61 -20.54
N LEU A 332 -18.62 -4.57 -21.74
CA LEU A 332 -18.39 -5.54 -22.79
C LEU A 332 -17.85 -4.84 -24.05
N LEU A 333 -16.56 -5.01 -24.33
CA LEU A 333 -15.87 -4.45 -25.49
C LEU A 333 -16.01 -5.38 -26.70
N ILE A 334 -16.60 -4.86 -27.76
CA ILE A 334 -16.94 -5.60 -28.99
C ILE A 334 -16.17 -5.00 -30.15
N GLY A 335 -15.48 -5.81 -30.95
CA GLY A 335 -14.88 -5.33 -32.20
C GLY A 335 -13.91 -6.32 -32.81
N GLU A 336 -13.46 -6.05 -34.02
CA GLU A 336 -12.52 -6.90 -34.75
C GLU A 336 -11.13 -6.94 -34.11
N ILE A 337 -10.30 -7.90 -34.51
CA ILE A 337 -8.91 -8.04 -34.02
C ILE A 337 -8.12 -6.77 -34.37
N GLY A 338 -7.27 -6.32 -33.44
CA GLY A 338 -6.42 -5.14 -33.63
C GLY A 338 -7.13 -3.78 -33.61
N THR A 339 -8.40 -3.69 -33.20
CA THR A 339 -9.12 -2.41 -33.06
C THR A 339 -8.71 -1.56 -31.85
N GLY A 340 -7.84 -2.06 -30.97
CA GLY A 340 -7.39 -1.36 -29.76
C GLY A 340 -8.25 -1.61 -28.51
N LYS A 341 -8.97 -2.73 -28.44
CA LYS A 341 -9.79 -3.12 -27.27
C LYS A 341 -8.97 -3.15 -25.98
N ASP A 342 -7.77 -3.72 -26.03
CA ASP A 342 -6.86 -3.78 -24.90
C ASP A 342 -6.55 -2.38 -24.38
N PHE A 343 -6.12 -1.48 -25.26
CA PHE A 343 -5.80 -0.11 -24.90
C PHE A 343 -6.99 0.60 -24.22
N LEU A 344 -8.21 0.43 -24.75
CA LEU A 344 -9.41 0.99 -24.13
C LEU A 344 -9.70 0.38 -22.75
N ALA A 345 -9.53 -0.93 -22.57
CA ALA A 345 -9.72 -1.59 -21.27
C ALA A 345 -8.79 -1.03 -20.18
N HIS A 346 -7.52 -0.76 -20.52
CA HIS A 346 -6.57 -0.14 -19.60
C HIS A 346 -6.97 1.29 -19.26
N ALA A 347 -7.43 2.05 -20.26
CA ALA A 347 -7.88 3.42 -20.04
C ALA A 347 -9.13 3.47 -19.14
N ILE A 348 -10.10 2.56 -19.36
CA ILE A 348 -11.29 2.37 -18.51
C ILE A 348 -10.88 2.10 -17.06
N TYR A 349 -9.95 1.15 -16.85
CA TYR A 349 -9.47 0.79 -15.52
C TYR A 349 -8.88 2.00 -14.78
N LYS A 350 -8.01 2.77 -15.44
CA LYS A 350 -7.36 3.95 -14.85
C LYS A 350 -8.29 5.09 -14.48
N ASN A 351 -9.43 5.20 -15.15
CA ASN A 351 -10.46 6.20 -14.86
C ASN A 351 -11.60 5.60 -14.03
N GLY A 352 -11.40 4.39 -13.50
CA GLY A 352 -12.39 3.63 -12.75
C GLY A 352 -12.30 3.82 -11.23
N PRO A 353 -13.29 3.31 -10.48
CA PRO A 353 -13.35 3.44 -9.02
C PRO A 353 -12.23 2.66 -8.32
N TYR A 354 -11.66 1.64 -8.97
CA TYR A 354 -10.64 0.75 -8.42
C TYR A 354 -9.25 1.00 -9.02
N GLN A 355 -8.96 2.24 -9.45
CA GLN A 355 -7.67 2.61 -10.03
C GLN A 355 -6.47 2.44 -9.08
N LYS A 356 -6.72 2.34 -7.76
CA LYS A 356 -5.70 2.11 -6.73
C LYS A 356 -5.44 0.62 -6.44
N SER A 357 -6.26 -0.26 -7.01
CA SER A 357 -6.16 -1.72 -6.91
C SER A 357 -5.58 -2.28 -8.21
N PRO A 358 -4.85 -3.40 -8.21
CA PRO A 358 -4.25 -3.93 -9.43
C PRO A 358 -5.30 -4.35 -10.47
N LEU A 359 -4.97 -4.18 -11.75
CA LEU A 359 -5.73 -4.72 -12.87
C LEU A 359 -5.29 -6.15 -13.15
N ILE A 360 -6.24 -7.08 -13.09
CA ILE A 360 -5.99 -8.50 -13.39
C ILE A 360 -6.49 -8.79 -14.80
N VAL A 361 -5.57 -9.16 -15.70
CA VAL A 361 -5.89 -9.51 -17.08
C VAL A 361 -5.90 -11.03 -17.21
N ILE A 362 -7.01 -11.60 -17.68
CA ILE A 362 -7.15 -13.03 -17.96
C ILE A 362 -7.36 -13.20 -19.46
N ASP A 363 -6.45 -13.88 -20.15
CA ASP A 363 -6.61 -14.20 -21.56
C ASP A 363 -7.21 -15.60 -21.74
N ALA A 364 -8.48 -15.64 -22.15
CA ALA A 364 -9.20 -16.88 -22.37
C ALA A 364 -8.54 -17.79 -23.41
N LYS A 365 -7.71 -17.24 -24.32
CA LYS A 365 -6.92 -18.01 -25.29
C LYS A 365 -6.02 -19.07 -24.64
N TYR A 366 -5.48 -18.78 -23.47
CA TYR A 366 -4.50 -19.64 -22.79
C TYR A 366 -5.08 -20.32 -21.53
N MET A 367 -6.39 -20.20 -21.33
CA MET A 367 -7.10 -20.78 -20.20
C MET A 367 -7.74 -22.11 -20.56
N ASP A 368 -7.38 -23.17 -19.82
CA ASP A 368 -8.03 -24.47 -19.91
C ASP A 368 -8.93 -24.73 -18.69
N GLU A 369 -9.70 -25.82 -18.74
CA GLU A 369 -10.63 -26.19 -17.67
C GLU A 369 -9.91 -26.41 -16.33
N LYS A 370 -8.70 -27.00 -16.35
CA LYS A 370 -7.91 -27.25 -15.14
C LYS A 370 -7.47 -25.94 -14.47
N LYS A 371 -7.00 -24.96 -15.25
CA LYS A 371 -6.62 -23.64 -14.78
C LYS A 371 -7.83 -22.90 -14.19
N TRP A 372 -8.99 -22.97 -14.84
CA TRP A 372 -10.23 -22.40 -14.31
C TRP A 372 -10.66 -23.04 -12.99
N LEU A 373 -10.67 -24.37 -12.91
CA LEU A 373 -10.97 -25.09 -11.66
C LEU A 373 -9.99 -24.72 -10.54
N ASN A 374 -8.70 -24.58 -10.84
CA ASN A 374 -7.70 -24.14 -9.87
C ASN A 374 -7.88 -22.68 -9.43
N LEU A 375 -8.42 -21.81 -10.27
CA LEU A 375 -8.75 -20.43 -9.91
C LEU A 375 -10.01 -20.33 -9.06
N ILE A 376 -10.99 -21.20 -9.28
CA ILE A 376 -12.27 -21.13 -8.59
C ILE A 376 -12.21 -21.84 -7.23
N ASN A 377 -11.53 -22.98 -7.15
CA ASN A 377 -11.57 -23.86 -5.97
C ASN A 377 -10.55 -23.50 -4.88
N LYS A 378 -9.65 -22.54 -5.11
CA LYS A 378 -8.63 -22.15 -4.12
C LYS A 378 -9.09 -20.92 -3.31
N ASP A 379 -9.05 -21.05 -1.99
CA ASP A 379 -9.44 -19.99 -1.03
C ASP A 379 -8.55 -18.72 -1.10
N ASN A 380 -7.34 -18.84 -1.64
CA ASN A 380 -6.41 -17.72 -1.85
C ASN A 380 -6.38 -17.25 -3.32
N SER A 381 -7.43 -17.53 -4.09
CA SER A 381 -7.55 -17.02 -5.46
C SER A 381 -7.84 -15.51 -5.44
N PHE A 382 -7.28 -14.77 -6.40
CA PHE A 382 -7.63 -13.35 -6.55
C PHE A 382 -9.13 -13.12 -6.84
N LEU A 383 -9.86 -14.15 -7.31
CA LEU A 383 -11.30 -14.05 -7.52
C LEU A 383 -12.09 -13.88 -6.20
N THR A 384 -11.51 -14.24 -5.05
CA THR A 384 -12.14 -14.02 -3.74
C THR A 384 -12.00 -12.58 -3.24
N GLU A 385 -11.09 -11.81 -3.82
CA GLU A 385 -10.90 -10.41 -3.45
C GLU A 385 -12.10 -9.56 -3.89
N SER A 386 -12.25 -8.40 -3.25
CA SER A 386 -13.29 -7.41 -3.54
C SER A 386 -12.63 -6.10 -3.98
N ASN A 387 -13.37 -5.24 -4.69
CA ASN A 387 -12.90 -3.93 -5.15
C ASN A 387 -11.68 -3.98 -6.09
N ILE A 388 -11.62 -5.02 -6.92
CA ILE A 388 -10.61 -5.15 -7.99
C ILE A 388 -11.26 -5.02 -9.38
N THR A 389 -10.44 -4.69 -10.38
CA THR A 389 -10.86 -4.71 -11.79
C THR A 389 -10.28 -5.93 -12.48
N ILE A 390 -11.14 -6.74 -13.08
CA ILE A 390 -10.76 -7.95 -13.82
C ILE A 390 -11.09 -7.73 -15.30
N TYR A 391 -10.08 -7.83 -16.16
CA TYR A 391 -10.22 -7.75 -17.60
C TYR A 391 -10.08 -9.14 -18.23
N MET A 392 -11.18 -9.69 -18.74
CA MET A 392 -11.16 -10.95 -19.50
C MET A 392 -11.09 -10.69 -21.01
N LYS A 393 -10.03 -11.21 -21.64
CA LYS A 393 -9.77 -11.13 -23.08
C LYS A 393 -10.22 -12.37 -23.81
N ASN A 394 -10.60 -12.19 -25.07
CA ASN A 394 -10.85 -13.26 -26.04
C ASN A 394 -11.90 -14.29 -25.60
N LEU A 395 -13.01 -13.86 -25.00
CA LEU A 395 -14.04 -14.76 -24.46
C LEU A 395 -14.56 -15.79 -25.47
N GLN A 396 -14.54 -15.47 -26.77
CA GLN A 396 -14.94 -16.37 -27.86
C GLN A 396 -14.08 -17.65 -27.97
N MET A 397 -12.91 -17.66 -27.34
CA MET A 397 -11.99 -18.81 -27.35
C MET A 397 -12.26 -19.80 -26.21
N LEU A 398 -13.20 -19.51 -25.31
CA LEU A 398 -13.62 -20.43 -24.25
C LEU A 398 -14.41 -21.61 -24.84
N ASN A 399 -14.07 -22.82 -24.43
CA ASN A 399 -14.88 -24.00 -24.72
C ASN A 399 -16.21 -23.97 -23.92
N GLU A 400 -17.18 -24.79 -24.34
CA GLU A 400 -18.51 -24.83 -23.71
C GLU A 400 -18.47 -25.17 -22.21
N ALA A 401 -17.59 -26.10 -21.81
CA ALA A 401 -17.42 -26.50 -20.41
C ALA A 401 -16.96 -25.31 -19.53
N CYS A 402 -15.97 -24.54 -19.97
CA CYS A 402 -15.50 -23.35 -19.25
C CYS A 402 -16.57 -22.25 -19.22
N GLN A 403 -17.36 -22.08 -20.28
CA GLN A 403 -18.47 -21.12 -20.29
C GLN A 403 -19.52 -21.47 -19.21
N GLN A 404 -19.96 -22.73 -19.14
CA GLN A 404 -20.93 -23.20 -18.13
C GLN A 404 -20.40 -23.08 -16.71
N LEU A 405 -19.11 -23.40 -16.51
CA LEU A 405 -18.44 -23.29 -15.22
C LEU A 405 -18.34 -21.83 -14.75
N LEU A 406 -17.99 -20.90 -15.66
CA LEU A 406 -17.96 -19.47 -15.35
C LEU A 406 -19.36 -18.94 -15.04
N GLU A 407 -20.36 -19.26 -15.86
CA GLU A 407 -21.75 -18.87 -15.63
C GLU A 407 -22.24 -19.30 -14.24
N SER A 408 -22.03 -20.58 -13.90
CA SER A 408 -22.37 -21.13 -12.58
C SER A 408 -21.65 -20.38 -11.46
N TYR A 409 -20.38 -20.04 -11.65
CA TYR A 409 -19.60 -19.28 -10.67
C TYR A 409 -20.13 -17.85 -10.47
N PHE A 410 -20.46 -17.14 -11.56
CA PHE A 410 -21.02 -15.79 -11.48
C PHE A 410 -22.38 -15.75 -10.78
N ILE A 411 -23.23 -16.76 -11.00
CA ILE A 411 -24.54 -16.89 -10.35
C ILE A 411 -24.38 -17.18 -8.85
N ASN A 412 -23.51 -18.12 -8.49
CA ASN A 412 -23.38 -18.58 -7.10
C ASN A 412 -22.63 -17.59 -6.21
N THR A 413 -21.65 -16.87 -6.75
CA THR A 413 -20.77 -16.00 -5.95
C THR A 413 -21.11 -14.51 -6.04
N TYR A 414 -21.90 -14.11 -7.04
CA TYR A 414 -22.16 -12.70 -7.38
C TYR A 414 -20.87 -11.86 -7.50
N ILE A 415 -19.77 -12.46 -7.98
CA ILE A 415 -18.46 -11.79 -8.08
C ILE A 415 -18.53 -10.47 -8.86
N HIS A 416 -19.42 -10.38 -9.85
CA HIS A 416 -19.65 -9.18 -10.68
C HIS A 416 -20.21 -7.97 -9.90
N LYS A 417 -20.76 -8.17 -8.69
CA LYS A 417 -21.26 -7.07 -7.84
C LYS A 417 -20.20 -6.46 -6.95
N ARG A 418 -19.19 -7.26 -6.54
CA ARG A 418 -18.09 -6.84 -5.67
C ARG A 418 -16.85 -6.36 -6.42
N ASN A 419 -16.72 -6.74 -7.69
CA ASN A 419 -15.58 -6.44 -8.55
C ASN A 419 -16.05 -5.87 -9.88
N ARG A 420 -15.23 -5.01 -10.49
CA ARG A 420 -15.51 -4.47 -11.82
C ARG A 420 -15.00 -5.44 -12.88
N PHE A 421 -15.86 -5.85 -13.80
CA PHE A 421 -15.48 -6.68 -14.93
C PHE A 421 -15.41 -5.89 -16.23
N ILE A 422 -14.34 -6.11 -16.99
CA ILE A 422 -14.24 -5.70 -18.38
C ILE A 422 -14.14 -7.00 -19.17
N PHE A 423 -15.01 -7.18 -20.14
CA PHE A 423 -15.04 -8.32 -21.03
C PHE A 423 -14.65 -7.84 -22.42
N SER A 424 -13.94 -8.66 -23.18
CA SER A 424 -13.73 -8.39 -24.61
C SER A 424 -13.84 -9.65 -25.44
N PHE A 425 -14.46 -9.50 -26.61
CA PHE A 425 -14.53 -10.57 -27.60
C PHE A 425 -14.38 -10.02 -29.03
N VAL A 426 -14.11 -10.92 -29.96
CA VAL A 426 -13.99 -10.64 -31.38
C VAL A 426 -15.26 -11.12 -32.08
N ASN A 427 -15.96 -10.19 -32.73
CA ASN A 427 -17.18 -10.48 -33.49
C ASN A 427 -16.85 -11.25 -34.79
N GLY A 428 -17.66 -12.26 -35.13
CA GLY A 428 -17.53 -13.03 -36.37
C GLY A 428 -16.48 -14.16 -36.32
N TYR A 429 -15.88 -14.40 -35.16
CA TYR A 429 -14.87 -15.45 -34.98
C TYR A 429 -15.49 -16.83 -34.67
N SER A 430 -16.65 -16.85 -34.00
CA SER A 430 -17.34 -18.09 -33.63
C SER A 430 -18.85 -17.86 -33.58
N ASP A 431 -19.59 -18.45 -34.52
CA ASP A 431 -21.05 -18.44 -34.52
C ASP A 431 -21.64 -19.00 -33.22
N VAL A 432 -20.97 -19.99 -32.61
CA VAL A 432 -21.39 -20.65 -31.36
C VAL A 432 -21.34 -19.68 -30.19
N PHE A 433 -20.33 -18.80 -30.13
CA PHE A 433 -20.23 -17.79 -29.08
C PHE A 433 -21.10 -16.58 -29.38
N ASP A 434 -21.07 -16.08 -30.62
CA ASP A 434 -21.77 -14.87 -31.04
C ASP A 434 -23.30 -15.02 -30.94
N LYS A 435 -23.81 -16.25 -31.11
CA LYS A 435 -25.23 -16.61 -30.90
C LYS A 435 -25.45 -17.43 -29.62
N GLY A 436 -24.39 -17.61 -28.82
CA GLY A 436 -24.38 -18.51 -27.68
C GLY A 436 -25.11 -17.96 -26.45
N PRO A 437 -25.56 -18.86 -25.54
CA PRO A 437 -26.24 -18.47 -24.31
C PRO A 437 -25.34 -17.66 -23.37
N PHE A 438 -24.02 -17.92 -23.37
CA PHE A 438 -23.07 -17.24 -22.50
C PHE A 438 -22.94 -15.73 -22.78
N LEU A 439 -22.98 -15.33 -24.05
CA LEU A 439 -22.98 -13.90 -24.41
C LEU A 439 -24.28 -13.21 -23.97
N GLN A 440 -25.41 -13.92 -24.05
CA GLN A 440 -26.69 -13.40 -23.55
C GLN A 440 -26.67 -13.28 -22.02
N PHE A 441 -26.09 -14.24 -21.31
CA PHE A 441 -25.87 -14.18 -19.87
C PHE A 441 -25.05 -12.94 -19.49
N ILE A 442 -23.92 -12.67 -20.15
CA ILE A 442 -23.10 -11.47 -19.89
C ILE A 442 -23.89 -10.18 -20.13
N ARG A 443 -24.69 -10.11 -21.21
CA ARG A 443 -25.43 -8.89 -21.56
C ARG A 443 -26.64 -8.64 -20.64
N ASN A 444 -27.43 -9.68 -20.38
CA ASN A 444 -28.73 -9.53 -19.74
C ASN A 444 -28.64 -9.78 -18.22
N GLU A 445 -27.97 -10.86 -17.80
CA GLU A 445 -27.91 -11.26 -16.38
C GLU A 445 -26.82 -10.50 -15.63
N LEU A 446 -25.63 -10.35 -16.21
CA LEU A 446 -24.56 -9.52 -15.60
C LEU A 446 -24.77 -8.02 -15.85
N GLY A 447 -25.69 -7.64 -16.74
CA GLY A 447 -25.96 -6.25 -17.10
C GLY A 447 -24.77 -5.54 -17.73
N ALA A 448 -23.93 -6.26 -18.49
CA ALA A 448 -22.72 -5.68 -19.07
C ALA A 448 -23.07 -4.69 -20.19
N PHE A 449 -22.59 -3.45 -20.07
CA PHE A 449 -22.85 -2.42 -21.07
C PHE A 449 -21.99 -2.65 -22.33
N PRO A 450 -22.61 -2.82 -23.53
CA PRO A 450 -21.87 -3.10 -24.76
C PRO A 450 -21.26 -1.83 -25.36
N LEU A 451 -19.96 -1.89 -25.63
CA LEU A 451 -19.18 -0.84 -26.29
C LEU A 451 -18.62 -1.39 -27.60
N VAL A 452 -19.12 -0.89 -28.72
CA VAL A 452 -18.69 -1.34 -30.06
C VAL A 452 -17.55 -0.46 -30.55
N MET A 453 -16.39 -1.07 -30.78
CA MET A 453 -15.20 -0.42 -31.31
C MET A 453 -15.29 -0.29 -32.83
N PRO A 454 -15.14 0.92 -33.39
CA PRO A 454 -15.11 1.10 -34.84
C PRO A 454 -13.86 0.48 -35.46
N THR A 455 -13.99 -0.04 -36.68
CA THR A 455 -12.84 -0.55 -37.43
C THR A 455 -11.94 0.61 -37.84
N LEU A 456 -10.65 0.36 -38.07
CA LEU A 456 -9.74 1.40 -38.60
C LEU A 456 -10.24 1.95 -39.95
N ASN A 457 -10.92 1.13 -40.75
CA ASN A 457 -11.51 1.53 -42.03
C ASN A 457 -12.65 2.55 -41.86
N ASP A 458 -13.35 2.54 -40.72
CA ASP A 458 -14.40 3.52 -40.38
C ASP A 458 -13.82 4.82 -39.79
N ARG A 459 -12.54 4.83 -39.38
CA ARG A 459 -11.83 5.98 -38.78
C ARG A 459 -10.53 6.32 -39.49
N LYS A 460 -10.57 6.43 -40.81
CA LYS A 460 -9.39 6.78 -41.65
C LYS A 460 -8.71 8.09 -41.24
N GLU A 461 -9.47 9.02 -40.68
CA GLU A 461 -8.98 10.30 -40.15
C GLU A 461 -7.96 10.12 -39.01
N ASP A 462 -8.07 9.02 -38.25
CA ASP A 462 -7.19 8.73 -37.11
C ASP A 462 -5.84 8.13 -37.57
N ILE A 463 -5.75 7.61 -38.81
CA ILE A 463 -4.53 6.96 -39.33
C ILE A 463 -3.35 7.92 -39.30
N SER A 464 -3.55 9.20 -39.63
CA SER A 464 -2.49 10.21 -39.60
C SER A 464 -1.95 10.40 -38.18
N SER A 465 -2.83 10.56 -37.20
CA SER A 465 -2.45 10.76 -35.80
C SER A 465 -1.78 9.53 -35.20
N LEU A 466 -2.33 8.34 -35.47
CA LEU A 466 -1.76 7.06 -35.02
C LEU A 466 -0.37 6.84 -35.62
N THR A 467 -0.19 7.18 -36.90
CA THR A 467 1.11 7.03 -37.58
C THR A 467 2.17 7.91 -36.93
N SER A 468 1.87 9.19 -36.67
CA SER A 468 2.79 10.10 -35.98
C SER A 468 3.18 9.59 -34.59
N LEU A 469 2.22 9.05 -33.83
CA LEU A 469 2.49 8.45 -32.52
C LEU A 469 3.41 7.23 -32.63
N PHE A 470 3.08 6.26 -33.49
CA PHE A 470 3.90 5.07 -33.65
C PHE A 470 5.30 5.39 -34.16
N MET A 471 5.44 6.33 -35.10
CA MET A 471 6.76 6.79 -35.53
C MET A 471 7.56 7.35 -34.34
N SER A 472 6.97 8.21 -33.51
CA SER A 472 7.70 8.78 -32.37
C SER A 472 8.20 7.72 -31.38
N GLU A 473 7.44 6.65 -31.18
CA GLU A 473 7.84 5.50 -30.34
C GLU A 473 8.94 4.66 -31.02
N LEU A 474 8.77 4.36 -32.31
CA LEU A 474 9.64 3.45 -33.06
C LEU A 474 10.97 4.10 -33.46
N ILE A 475 10.99 5.41 -33.75
CA ILE A 475 12.20 6.18 -34.04
C ILE A 475 13.19 6.10 -32.87
N LEU A 476 12.69 6.27 -31.64
CA LEU A 476 13.50 6.14 -30.42
C LEU A 476 14.02 4.71 -30.24
N LYS A 477 13.19 3.71 -30.53
CA LYS A 477 13.55 2.29 -30.41
C LYS A 477 14.64 1.86 -31.40
N TYR A 478 14.58 2.32 -32.64
CA TYR A 478 15.51 1.91 -33.71
C TYR A 478 16.64 2.91 -33.98
N GLY A 479 16.67 4.06 -33.30
CA GLY A 479 17.71 5.07 -33.46
C GLY A 479 17.76 5.71 -34.85
N LYS A 480 16.66 5.69 -35.61
CA LYS A 480 16.55 6.30 -36.94
C LYS A 480 16.32 7.81 -36.81
N GLN A 481 16.52 8.57 -37.89
CA GLN A 481 16.28 10.03 -37.93
C GLN A 481 15.13 10.41 -38.87
N VAL A 482 14.11 9.56 -38.98
CA VAL A 482 12.94 9.84 -39.83
C VAL A 482 12.13 10.99 -39.22
N ILE A 483 11.80 12.01 -40.03
CA ILE A 483 11.05 13.22 -39.66
C ILE A 483 9.55 13.04 -39.93
N GLY A 484 9.18 12.32 -40.98
CA GLY A 484 7.78 12.15 -41.35
C GLY A 484 7.52 11.27 -42.58
N LEU A 485 6.25 11.21 -43.00
CA LEU A 485 5.82 10.59 -44.25
C LEU A 485 5.59 11.66 -45.31
N GLU A 486 5.84 11.30 -46.57
CA GLU A 486 5.38 12.11 -47.70
C GLU A 486 3.84 12.13 -47.77
N PRO A 487 3.21 13.23 -48.23
CA PRO A 487 1.75 13.34 -48.32
C PRO A 487 1.09 12.21 -49.12
N LYS A 488 1.73 11.75 -50.20
CA LYS A 488 1.24 10.63 -51.02
C LYS A 488 1.35 9.29 -50.31
N ALA A 489 2.44 9.08 -49.55
CA ALA A 489 2.61 7.89 -48.72
C ALA A 489 1.51 7.79 -47.65
N LEU A 490 1.14 8.92 -47.03
CA LEU A 490 0.02 8.98 -46.08
C LEU A 490 -1.33 8.68 -46.75
N GLN A 491 -1.56 9.18 -47.97
CA GLN A 491 -2.77 8.90 -48.74
C GLN A 491 -2.92 7.39 -49.03
N LEU A 492 -1.82 6.72 -49.42
CA LEU A 492 -1.83 5.26 -49.63
C LEU A 492 -2.25 4.49 -48.37
N LEU A 493 -1.77 4.91 -47.19
CA LEU A 493 -2.17 4.31 -45.91
C LEU A 493 -3.65 4.53 -45.59
N GLN A 494 -4.23 5.68 -45.97
CA GLN A 494 -5.65 6.00 -45.75
C GLN A 494 -6.59 5.25 -46.71
N GLU A 495 -6.13 4.97 -47.93
CA GLU A 495 -6.91 4.24 -48.94
C GLU A 495 -6.83 2.72 -48.77
N PHE A 496 -5.79 2.22 -48.10
CA PHE A 496 -5.61 0.79 -47.85
C PHE A 496 -6.72 0.19 -46.97
N LYS A 497 -7.12 -1.05 -47.27
CA LYS A 497 -8.09 -1.80 -46.47
C LYS A 497 -7.36 -2.58 -45.38
N TRP A 498 -7.52 -2.12 -44.14
CA TRP A 498 -6.88 -2.70 -42.98
C TRP A 498 -7.70 -3.90 -42.47
N THR A 499 -7.12 -5.10 -42.50
CA THR A 499 -7.76 -6.34 -42.03
C THR A 499 -7.47 -6.61 -40.55
N ASN A 500 -6.28 -6.24 -40.08
CA ASN A 500 -5.85 -6.33 -38.68
C ASN A 500 -5.68 -4.95 -38.02
N HIS A 501 -6.30 -3.92 -38.61
CA HIS A 501 -6.46 -2.57 -38.03
C HIS A 501 -5.18 -1.95 -37.48
N ILE A 502 -5.17 -1.56 -36.18
CA ILE A 502 -4.07 -0.82 -35.56
C ILE A 502 -2.81 -1.68 -35.47
N ASP A 503 -2.95 -2.98 -35.15
CA ASP A 503 -1.80 -3.88 -35.02
C ASP A 503 -1.07 -4.03 -36.36
N GLN A 504 -1.83 -4.12 -37.45
CA GLN A 504 -1.28 -4.14 -38.81
C GLN A 504 -0.61 -2.81 -39.16
N LEU A 505 -1.28 -1.69 -38.89
CA LEU A 505 -0.72 -0.36 -39.14
C LEU A 505 0.61 -0.16 -38.42
N LYS A 506 0.69 -0.53 -37.13
CA LYS A 506 1.94 -0.43 -36.34
C LYS A 506 3.06 -1.26 -36.96
N ARG A 507 2.79 -2.51 -37.37
CA ARG A 507 3.77 -3.37 -38.04
C ARG A 507 4.26 -2.78 -39.36
N ILE A 508 3.36 -2.30 -40.20
CA ILE A 508 3.71 -1.73 -41.51
C ILE A 508 4.55 -0.47 -41.34
N ILE A 509 4.21 0.40 -40.38
CA ILE A 509 5.02 1.59 -40.08
C ILE A 509 6.40 1.18 -39.54
N GLU A 510 6.48 0.17 -38.67
CA GLU A 510 7.75 -0.36 -38.17
C GLU A 510 8.64 -0.87 -39.32
N GLU A 511 8.07 -1.62 -40.26
CA GLU A 511 8.78 -2.10 -41.45
C GLU A 511 9.25 -0.93 -42.34
N CYS A 512 8.39 0.05 -42.59
CA CYS A 512 8.76 1.26 -43.34
C CYS A 512 9.93 2.01 -42.68
N ILE A 513 9.92 2.19 -41.36
CA ILE A 513 11.01 2.88 -40.63
C ILE A 513 12.32 2.10 -40.71
N ILE A 514 12.27 0.77 -40.64
CA ILE A 514 13.46 -0.09 -40.73
C ILE A 514 14.10 0.02 -42.11
N LEU A 515 13.27 -0.07 -43.17
CA LEU A 515 13.71 -0.04 -44.57
C LEU A 515 14.13 1.36 -45.06
N THR A 516 13.69 2.42 -44.37
CA THR A 516 13.99 3.80 -44.77
C THR A 516 15.34 4.25 -44.19
N ASP A 517 16.22 4.76 -45.05
CA ASP A 517 17.49 5.41 -44.66
C ASP A 517 17.46 6.94 -44.86
N THR A 518 16.33 7.47 -45.34
CA THR A 518 16.09 8.89 -45.58
C THR A 518 15.31 9.55 -44.44
N TYR A 519 15.30 10.89 -44.41
CA TYR A 519 14.52 11.67 -43.44
C TYR A 519 13.00 11.57 -43.64
N PHE A 520 12.53 11.21 -44.83
CA PHE A 520 11.11 11.01 -45.12
C PHE A 520 10.87 9.60 -45.66
N ILE A 521 9.76 8.98 -45.25
CA ILE A 521 9.27 7.72 -45.81
C ILE A 521 8.57 8.04 -47.13
N SER A 522 9.13 7.51 -48.23
CA SER A 522 8.64 7.77 -49.58
C SER A 522 7.39 6.96 -49.93
N GLU A 523 6.65 7.44 -50.93
CA GLU A 523 5.52 6.72 -51.54
C GLU A 523 5.91 5.29 -51.97
N GLU A 524 7.05 5.14 -52.65
CA GLU A 524 7.55 3.87 -53.18
C GLU A 524 7.82 2.85 -52.05
N SER A 525 8.40 3.31 -50.93
CA SER A 525 8.67 2.46 -49.78
C SER A 525 7.37 1.92 -49.17
N VAL A 526 6.37 2.78 -48.96
CA VAL A 526 5.07 2.35 -48.44
C VAL A 526 4.37 1.42 -49.42
N GLN A 527 4.41 1.72 -50.72
CA GLN A 527 3.82 0.88 -51.74
C GLN A 527 4.45 -0.51 -51.80
N SER A 528 5.77 -0.63 -51.65
CA SER A 528 6.45 -1.93 -51.61
C SER A 528 6.03 -2.78 -50.41
N VAL A 529 5.91 -2.18 -49.22
CA VAL A 529 5.50 -2.89 -48.00
C VAL A 529 4.03 -3.30 -48.09
N LEU A 530 3.15 -2.40 -48.56
CA LEU A 530 1.74 -2.71 -48.81
C LEU A 530 1.54 -3.76 -49.90
N ALA A 531 2.41 -3.83 -50.90
CA ALA A 531 2.38 -4.87 -51.93
C ALA A 531 2.79 -6.24 -51.36
N ASN A 532 3.76 -6.28 -50.46
CA ASN A 532 4.16 -7.50 -49.75
C ASN A 532 3.05 -8.01 -48.81
N GLU A 533 2.19 -7.15 -48.27
CA GLU A 533 1.01 -7.60 -47.51
C GLU A 533 -0.01 -8.38 -48.37
N ARG A 534 0.04 -8.25 -49.70
CA ARG A 534 -0.84 -8.96 -50.63
C ARG A 534 -0.37 -10.38 -50.97
N PHE A 535 0.56 -10.97 -50.21
CA PHE A 535 0.82 -12.41 -50.32
C PHE A 535 -0.46 -13.20 -49.98
N PRO A 536 -0.74 -14.31 -50.71
CA PRO A 536 -2.00 -15.01 -50.61
C PRO A 536 -2.12 -15.64 -49.23
N THR A 537 -3.01 -15.10 -48.40
CA THR A 537 -3.59 -15.86 -47.30
C THR A 537 -4.21 -17.11 -47.92
N ALA A 538 -3.81 -18.29 -47.42
CA ALA A 538 -4.23 -19.61 -47.89
C ALA A 538 -5.72 -19.93 -47.61
N ASN A 539 -6.59 -18.91 -47.66
CA ASN A 539 -8.04 -18.99 -47.65
C ASN A 539 -8.57 -17.98 -48.68
N THR A 540 -8.20 -18.13 -49.95
CA THR A 540 -9.08 -17.68 -51.03
C THR A 540 -10.28 -18.61 -51.01
N THR A 541 -11.35 -18.21 -50.33
CA THR A 541 -12.66 -18.41 -50.92
C THR A 541 -12.62 -17.68 -52.26
N THR A 542 -12.32 -18.43 -53.32
CA THR A 542 -12.31 -17.92 -54.69
C THR A 542 -13.71 -17.45 -55.02
N TYR A 543 -13.92 -16.14 -54.90
CA TYR A 543 -15.10 -15.48 -55.42
C TYR A 543 -15.09 -15.65 -56.94
N LEU A 544 -15.96 -16.52 -57.45
CA LEU A 544 -16.32 -16.55 -58.87
C LEU A 544 -17.05 -15.25 -59.17
N ASP A 545 -16.47 -14.43 -60.03
CA ASP A 545 -17.10 -13.19 -60.48
C ASP A 545 -18.24 -13.51 -61.45
N LEU A 546 -19.47 -13.55 -60.93
CA LEU A 546 -20.68 -13.90 -61.68
C LEU A 546 -21.13 -12.79 -62.66
N GLN A 547 -20.42 -11.66 -62.73
CA GLN A 547 -20.72 -10.59 -63.70
C GLN A 547 -20.06 -10.82 -65.08
N LYS A 548 -19.21 -11.85 -65.22
CA LYS A 548 -18.56 -12.20 -66.48
C LYS A 548 -19.47 -13.04 -67.40
N PRO A 549 -19.19 -13.07 -68.73
CA PRO A 549 -19.84 -14.00 -69.64
C PRO A 549 -19.63 -15.46 -69.21
N LEU A 550 -20.65 -16.31 -69.44
CA LEU A 550 -20.65 -17.72 -69.01
C LEU A 550 -19.41 -18.51 -69.46
N ASP A 551 -18.84 -18.18 -70.62
CA ASP A 551 -17.63 -18.83 -71.13
C ASP A 551 -16.36 -18.47 -70.35
N GLU A 552 -16.25 -17.25 -69.83
CA GLU A 552 -15.12 -16.84 -68.98
C GLU A 552 -15.25 -17.43 -67.57
N ILE A 553 -16.47 -17.46 -67.02
CA ILE A 553 -16.74 -18.14 -65.74
C ILE A 553 -16.39 -19.63 -65.85
N ASN A 554 -16.75 -20.28 -66.96
CA ASN A 554 -16.38 -21.68 -67.20
C ASN A 554 -14.87 -21.87 -67.31
N LYS A 555 -14.14 -20.94 -67.95
CA LYS A 555 -12.66 -20.98 -68.02
C LYS A 555 -12.04 -20.81 -66.63
N ASP A 556 -12.55 -19.89 -65.82
CA ASP A 556 -12.09 -19.66 -64.44
C ASP A 556 -12.31 -20.91 -63.57
N ILE A 557 -13.47 -21.57 -63.68
CA ILE A 557 -13.77 -22.84 -62.99
C ILE A 557 -12.83 -23.97 -63.46
N ILE A 558 -12.60 -24.09 -64.77
CA ILE A 558 -11.73 -25.14 -65.33
C ILE A 558 -10.29 -24.94 -64.84
N ASN A 559 -9.79 -23.71 -64.81
CA ASN A 559 -8.44 -23.40 -64.32
C ASN A 559 -8.31 -23.64 -62.82
N LEU A 560 -9.36 -23.39 -62.04
CA LEU A 560 -9.41 -23.69 -60.60
C LEU A 560 -9.34 -25.20 -60.33
N VAL A 561 -10.16 -26.00 -61.02
CA VAL A 561 -10.13 -27.46 -60.84
C VAL A 561 -8.81 -28.06 -61.37
N LEU A 562 -8.23 -27.48 -62.42
CA LEU A 562 -6.89 -27.88 -62.89
C LEU A 562 -5.80 -27.56 -61.86
N SER A 563 -5.84 -26.41 -61.19
CA SER A 563 -4.83 -26.08 -60.18
C SER A 563 -4.95 -26.94 -58.93
N GLU A 564 -6.18 -27.26 -58.49
CA GLU A 564 -6.43 -28.18 -57.38
C GLU A 564 -5.97 -29.62 -57.67
N GLU A 565 -6.10 -30.08 -58.91
CA GLU A 565 -5.70 -31.44 -59.34
C GLU A 565 -4.26 -31.52 -59.88
N GLY A 566 -3.43 -30.50 -59.63
CA GLY A 566 -2.01 -30.48 -60.03
C GLY A 566 -1.79 -30.50 -61.54
N PHE A 567 -2.65 -29.82 -62.30
CA PHE A 567 -2.68 -29.74 -63.77
C PHE A 567 -2.94 -31.09 -64.48
N ASN A 568 -3.49 -32.07 -63.78
CA ASN A 568 -3.86 -33.35 -64.38
C ASN A 568 -5.21 -33.26 -65.12
N GLN A 569 -5.14 -33.07 -66.43
CA GLN A 569 -6.32 -32.89 -67.30
C GLN A 569 -7.32 -34.06 -67.26
N SER A 570 -6.87 -35.29 -67.00
CA SER A 570 -7.78 -36.45 -66.94
C SER A 570 -8.62 -36.45 -65.66
N LYS A 571 -7.99 -36.17 -64.50
CA LYS A 571 -8.69 -36.08 -63.21
C LYS A 571 -9.59 -34.84 -63.13
N ALA A 572 -9.12 -33.72 -63.66
CA ALA A 572 -9.91 -32.49 -63.72
C ALA A 572 -11.17 -32.66 -64.59
N ALA A 573 -11.06 -33.36 -65.74
CA ALA A 573 -12.20 -33.63 -66.62
C ALA A 573 -13.25 -34.55 -65.96
N GLU A 574 -12.79 -35.59 -65.25
CA GLU A 574 -13.65 -36.51 -64.50
C GLU A 574 -14.40 -35.79 -63.37
N ARG A 575 -13.70 -34.95 -62.59
CA ARG A 575 -14.28 -34.16 -61.49
C ARG A 575 -15.30 -33.12 -61.98
N LEU A 576 -15.08 -32.57 -63.17
CA LEU A 576 -16.01 -31.63 -63.82
C LEU A 576 -17.15 -32.35 -64.59
N GLY A 577 -17.15 -33.67 -64.67
CA GLY A 577 -18.17 -34.45 -65.39
C GLY A 577 -18.17 -34.25 -66.90
N ILE A 578 -17.03 -33.86 -67.50
CA ILE A 578 -16.89 -33.60 -68.94
C ILE A 578 -15.84 -34.51 -69.58
N SER A 579 -15.94 -34.75 -70.90
CA SER A 579 -14.90 -35.52 -71.60
C SER A 579 -13.60 -34.72 -71.74
N ARG A 580 -12.45 -35.41 -71.75
CA ARG A 580 -11.12 -34.81 -71.93
C ARG A 580 -11.01 -33.93 -73.19
N SER A 581 -11.69 -34.31 -74.27
CA SER A 581 -11.75 -33.51 -75.51
C SER A 581 -12.54 -32.21 -75.34
N THR A 582 -13.57 -32.19 -74.50
CA THR A 582 -14.36 -30.99 -74.18
C THR A 582 -13.57 -30.01 -73.31
N LEU A 583 -12.84 -30.53 -72.32
CA LEU A 583 -11.94 -29.72 -71.48
C LEU A 583 -10.86 -29.03 -72.32
N TRP A 584 -10.24 -29.75 -73.28
CA TRP A 584 -9.25 -29.17 -74.19
C TRP A 584 -9.84 -28.10 -75.11
N ARG A 585 -11.08 -28.29 -75.61
CA ARG A 585 -11.76 -27.30 -76.47
C ARG A 585 -12.11 -26.02 -75.70
N LYS A 586 -12.45 -26.12 -74.41
CA LYS A 586 -12.76 -24.97 -73.54
C LYS A 586 -11.51 -24.24 -73.03
N LEU A 587 -10.34 -24.87 -73.08
CA LEU A 587 -9.05 -24.22 -72.74
C LEU A 587 -8.46 -23.41 -73.92
N LYS A 588 -8.85 -23.74 -75.16
CA LYS A 588 -8.52 -22.98 -76.36
C LYS A 588 -9.38 -21.72 -76.47
#